data_AF-A0A151E4V4-F1
#
_entry.id   AF-A0A151E4V4-F1
#
_cell.length_a   1.000
_cell.length_b   1.000
_cell.length_c   1.000
_cell.angle_alpha   90.00
_cell.angle_beta   90.00
_cell.angle_gamma   90.00
#
_symmetry.space_group_name_H-M   'P 1'
#
loop_
_entity.id
_entity.type
_entity.pdbx_description
1 polymer ?
#
loop_
_entity_poly.entity_id
_entity_poly.type
_entity_poly.pdbx_seq_one_letter_code
_entity_poly.pdbx_strand_id
1 'polypeptide(L)'
;MTKRPVLIYILILLWLAICGIFFSWGTFSLQIYLYIPDWQAVQPVANILNFGFLISTIVWFVFSFLFIVFAYATFRADIWAWTSGIIISTIFLVIFGFMLAAFMINSILFLDPFSVLGLVTVVISFMTDIGVVYCLTRPNTKLYFNVQED
;
A
#
# COMPACT_ATOMS: atom_id res chain seq x y z
N MET A 1 3.63 15.61 -27.91
CA MET A 1 3.25 14.73 -26.79
C MET A 1 3.11 13.31 -27.32
N THR A 2 4.06 12.43 -26.99
CA THR A 2 3.94 10.99 -27.24
C THR A 2 2.63 10.49 -26.61
N LYS A 3 1.77 9.84 -27.40
CA LYS A 3 0.51 9.27 -26.88
C LYS A 3 0.89 8.21 -25.85
N ARG A 4 0.57 8.47 -24.58
CA ARG A 4 0.86 7.53 -23.50
C ARG A 4 -0.07 6.32 -23.63
N PRO A 5 0.45 5.09 -23.49
CA PRO A 5 -0.41 3.93 -23.56
C PRO A 5 -1.41 3.94 -22.39
N VAL A 6 -2.63 3.46 -22.65
CA VAL A 6 -3.70 3.36 -21.62
C VAL A 6 -3.22 2.61 -20.37
N LEU A 7 -2.35 1.62 -20.55
CA LEU A 7 -1.71 0.85 -19.47
C LEU A 7 -0.98 1.72 -18.45
N ILE A 8 -0.37 2.84 -18.86
CA ILE A 8 0.35 3.73 -17.94
C ILE A 8 -0.62 4.50 -17.05
N TYR A 9 -1.76 4.94 -17.60
CA TYR A 9 -2.80 5.57 -16.80
C TYR A 9 -3.40 4.59 -15.79
N ILE A 10 -3.66 3.35 -16.21
CA ILE A 10 -4.11 2.28 -15.30
C ILE A 10 -3.08 2.05 -14.19
N LEU A 11 -1.80 1.94 -14.54
CA LEU A 11 -0.72 1.75 -13.58
C LEU A 11 -0.63 2.89 -12.55
N ILE A 12 -0.74 4.15 -13.00
CA ILE A 12 -0.78 5.32 -12.11
C ILE A 12 -2.01 5.24 -11.18
N LEU A 13 -3.18 4.91 -11.70
CA LEU A 13 -4.40 4.77 -10.90
C LEU A 13 -4.27 3.65 -9.85
N LEU A 14 -3.62 2.53 -10.19
CA LEU A 14 -3.37 1.45 -9.25
C LEU A 14 -2.41 1.88 -8.13
N TRP A 15 -1.31 2.58 -8.45
CA TRP A 15 -0.44 3.16 -7.42
C TRP A 15 -1.18 4.11 -6.49
N LEU A 16 -2.02 4.98 -7.05
CA LEU A 16 -2.84 5.91 -6.27
C LEU A 16 -3.91 5.19 -5.45
N ALA A 17 -4.46 4.07 -5.93
CA ALA A 17 -5.41 3.25 -5.18
C ALA A 17 -4.74 2.63 -3.94
N ILE A 18 -3.55 2.02 -4.10
CA ILE A 18 -2.78 1.48 -2.96
C ILE A 18 -2.41 2.61 -2.00
N CYS A 19 -1.98 3.77 -2.52
CA CYS A 19 -1.73 4.96 -1.72
C CYS A 19 -2.96 5.36 -0.89
N GLY A 20 -4.14 5.42 -1.51
CA GLY A 20 -5.39 5.80 -0.84
C GLY A 20 -5.75 4.84 0.28
N ILE A 21 -5.55 3.53 0.08
CA ILE A 21 -5.76 2.51 1.11
C ILE A 21 -4.81 2.76 2.29
N PHE A 22 -3.51 2.90 2.02
CA PHE A 22 -2.49 3.11 3.06
C PHE A 22 -2.69 4.41 3.81
N PHE A 23 -3.05 5.49 3.10
CA PHE A 23 -3.37 6.77 3.71
C PHE A 23 -4.59 6.67 4.62
N SER A 24 -5.64 5.96 4.19
CA SER A 24 -6.85 5.75 4.99
C SER A 24 -6.52 5.01 6.29
N TRP A 25 -5.72 3.94 6.23
CA TRP A 25 -5.27 3.23 7.44
C TRP A 25 -4.32 4.05 8.31
N GLY A 26 -3.45 4.86 7.72
CA GLY A 26 -2.59 5.80 8.44
C GLY A 26 -3.42 6.82 9.22
N THR A 27 -4.46 7.40 8.60
CA THR A 27 -5.37 8.33 9.28
C THR A 27 -6.20 7.64 10.36
N PHE A 28 -6.66 6.41 10.14
CA PHE A 28 -7.35 5.61 11.17
C PHE A 28 -6.44 5.34 12.39
N SER A 29 -5.21 4.89 12.17
CA SER A 29 -4.22 4.68 13.25
C SER A 29 -3.90 5.99 13.98
N LEU A 30 -3.78 7.11 13.25
CA LEU A 30 -3.55 8.42 13.84
C LEU A 30 -4.73 8.88 14.70
N GLN A 31 -5.96 8.65 14.24
CA GLN A 31 -7.16 8.98 15.02
C GLN A 31 -7.17 8.22 16.34
N ILE A 32 -6.92 6.91 16.33
CA ILE A 32 -6.84 6.11 17.57
C ILE A 32 -5.74 6.62 18.50
N TYR A 33 -4.57 6.96 17.94
CA TYR A 33 -3.46 7.51 18.70
C TYR A 33 -3.84 8.84 19.40
N LEU A 34 -4.53 9.74 18.70
CA LEU A 34 -4.89 11.07 19.21
C LEU A 34 -6.15 11.09 20.10
N TYR A 35 -7.13 10.21 19.85
CA TYR A 35 -8.44 10.23 20.51
C TYR A 35 -8.55 9.37 21.77
N ILE A 36 -7.48 8.69 22.19
CA ILE A 36 -7.47 8.01 23.48
C ILE A 36 -6.74 8.93 24.47
N PRO A 37 -7.44 9.86 25.15
CA PRO A 37 -6.83 10.82 26.08
C PRO A 37 -6.29 10.15 27.35
N ASP A 38 -6.67 8.89 27.63
CA ASP A 38 -6.44 8.23 28.92
C ASP A 38 -5.40 7.08 28.89
N TRP A 39 -4.51 7.02 27.88
CA TRP A 39 -3.42 6.03 27.89
C TRP A 39 -2.62 6.07 29.21
N GLN A 40 -2.49 7.23 29.85
CA GLN A 40 -1.78 7.38 31.12
C GLN A 40 -2.56 6.90 32.36
N ALA A 41 -3.88 6.77 32.28
CA ALA A 41 -4.73 6.35 33.40
C ALA A 41 -4.85 4.82 33.53
N VAL A 42 -4.44 4.05 32.51
CA VAL A 42 -4.74 2.61 32.43
C VAL A 42 -3.50 1.79 32.02
N GLN A 43 -2.78 1.26 33.02
CA GLN A 43 -1.93 0.06 32.95
C GLN A 43 -0.65 0.13 32.05
N PRO A 44 0.40 -0.67 32.33
CA PRO A 44 1.64 -0.72 31.54
C PRO A 44 1.44 -1.09 30.05
N VAL A 45 0.30 -1.67 29.70
CA VAL A 45 -0.08 -2.05 28.32
C VAL A 45 -0.32 -0.81 27.44
N ALA A 46 -0.68 0.33 28.03
CA ALA A 46 -0.97 1.55 27.29
C ALA A 46 0.25 2.11 26.53
N ASN A 47 1.44 2.08 27.13
CA ASN A 47 2.66 2.56 26.48
C ASN A 47 3.02 1.73 25.24
N ILE A 48 2.82 0.40 25.32
CA ILE A 48 3.12 -0.53 24.23
C ILE A 48 2.15 -0.32 23.07
N LEU A 49 0.86 -0.19 23.37
CA LEU A 49 -0.17 0.06 22.37
C LEU A 49 -0.02 1.45 21.73
N ASN A 50 0.29 2.49 22.52
CA ASN A 50 0.57 3.84 22.02
C ASN A 50 1.75 3.83 21.03
N PHE A 51 2.85 3.16 21.41
CA PHE A 51 4.00 2.95 20.52
C PHE A 51 3.62 2.15 19.26
N GLY A 52 2.79 1.12 19.41
CA GLY A 52 2.27 0.32 18.30
C GLY A 52 1.48 1.16 17.28
N PHE A 53 0.54 1.98 17.75
CA PHE A 53 -0.24 2.87 16.87
C PHE A 53 0.61 3.98 16.26
N LEU A 54 1.61 4.51 17.00
CA LEU A 54 2.55 5.49 16.47
C LEU A 54 3.38 4.90 15.32
N ILE A 55 4.00 3.74 15.54
CA ILE A 55 4.75 3.04 14.48
C ILE A 55 3.84 2.71 13.32
N SER A 56 2.66 2.15 13.58
CA SER A 56 1.69 1.82 12.53
C SER A 56 1.38 3.04 11.67
N THR A 57 1.07 4.18 12.30
CA THR A 57 0.78 5.44 11.62
C THR A 57 1.94 5.88 10.72
N ILE A 58 3.17 5.88 11.25
CA ILE A 58 4.37 6.25 10.49
C ILE A 58 4.55 5.33 9.29
N VAL A 59 4.48 4.02 9.49
CA VAL A 59 4.68 3.02 8.43
C VAL A 59 3.65 3.18 7.32
N TRP A 60 2.37 3.35 7.66
CA TRP A 60 1.30 3.56 6.69
C TRP A 60 1.54 4.82 5.84
N PHE A 61 1.91 5.94 6.47
CA PHE A 61 2.17 7.19 5.75
C PHE A 61 3.45 7.14 4.91
N VAL A 62 4.53 6.51 5.39
CA VAL A 62 5.77 6.35 4.62
C VAL A 62 5.49 5.58 3.33
N PHE A 63 4.76 4.48 3.41
CA PHE A 63 4.43 3.70 2.21
C PHE A 63 3.41 4.41 1.31
N SER A 64 2.43 5.12 1.87
CA SER A 64 1.54 5.98 1.09
C SER A 64 2.34 6.99 0.26
N PHE A 65 3.30 7.68 0.88
CA PHE A 65 4.17 8.63 0.18
C PHE A 65 5.03 7.95 -0.90
N LEU A 66 5.57 6.77 -0.60
CA LEU A 66 6.33 5.98 -1.57
C LEU A 66 5.49 5.67 -2.81
N PHE A 67 4.22 5.27 -2.66
CA PHE A 67 3.34 5.02 -3.81
C PHE A 67 3.00 6.27 -4.62
N ILE A 68 2.91 7.45 -3.99
CA ILE A 68 2.79 8.73 -4.71
C ILE A 68 4.04 8.99 -5.55
N VAL A 69 5.22 8.75 -4.99
CA VAL A 69 6.49 8.89 -5.72
C VAL A 69 6.53 7.95 -6.92
N PHE A 70 6.09 6.70 -6.78
CA PHE A 70 5.98 5.76 -7.91
C PHE A 70 4.96 6.21 -8.96
N ALA A 71 3.80 6.71 -8.55
CA ALA A 71 2.81 7.26 -9.46
C ALA A 71 3.38 8.43 -10.29
N TYR A 72 4.10 9.35 -9.63
CA TYR A 72 4.75 10.48 -10.28
C TYR A 72 5.90 10.06 -11.20
N ALA A 73 6.78 9.16 -10.76
CA ALA A 73 7.89 8.67 -11.56
C ALA A 73 7.40 7.86 -12.78
N THR A 74 6.32 7.09 -12.62
CA THR A 74 5.59 6.44 -13.72
C THR A 74 5.04 7.48 -14.71
N PHE A 75 4.47 8.58 -14.22
CA PHE A 75 3.99 9.67 -15.08
C PHE A 75 5.12 10.34 -15.87
N ARG A 76 6.31 10.49 -15.29
CA ARG A 76 7.48 11.06 -15.97
C ARG A 76 8.24 10.08 -16.88
N ALA A 77 7.88 8.81 -16.82
CA ALA A 77 8.59 7.72 -17.51
C ALA A 77 10.04 7.53 -17.02
N ASP A 78 10.32 7.80 -15.75
CA ASP A 78 11.65 7.57 -15.20
C ASP A 78 11.97 6.06 -15.22
N ILE A 79 13.09 5.66 -15.82
CA ILE A 79 13.49 4.24 -16.01
C ILE A 79 13.51 3.46 -14.69
N TRP A 80 14.02 4.06 -13.61
CA TRP A 80 14.11 3.41 -12.30
C TRP A 80 12.73 3.06 -11.73
N ALA A 81 11.67 3.77 -12.09
CA ALA A 81 10.32 3.52 -11.60
C ALA A 81 9.79 2.15 -12.05
N TRP A 82 10.23 1.69 -13.23
CA TRP A 82 9.88 0.37 -13.74
C TRP A 82 10.55 -0.75 -12.95
N THR A 83 11.89 -0.70 -12.82
CA THR A 83 12.65 -1.75 -12.14
C THR A 83 12.36 -1.79 -10.65
N SER A 84 12.39 -0.63 -9.97
CA SER A 84 12.05 -0.54 -8.55
C SER A 84 10.58 -0.85 -8.29
N GLY A 85 9.68 -0.49 -9.22
CA GLY A 85 8.25 -0.81 -9.12
C GLY A 85 8.00 -2.32 -9.10
N ILE A 86 8.67 -3.09 -9.97
CA ILE A 86 8.55 -4.55 -9.99
C ILE A 86 9.04 -5.15 -8.67
N ILE A 87 10.21 -4.72 -8.19
CA ILE A 87 10.81 -5.23 -6.94
C ILE A 87 9.88 -4.95 -5.76
N ILE A 88 9.44 -3.70 -5.61
CA ILE A 88 8.61 -3.28 -4.49
C ILE A 88 7.26 -3.99 -4.52
N SER A 89 6.57 -4.04 -5.67
CA SER A 89 5.29 -4.75 -5.76
C SER A 89 5.45 -6.24 -5.43
N THR A 90 6.56 -6.86 -5.83
CA THR A 90 6.83 -8.27 -5.46
C THR A 90 6.99 -8.45 -3.96
N ILE A 91 7.67 -7.53 -3.27
CA ILE A 91 7.81 -7.54 -1.81
C ILE A 91 6.43 -7.35 -1.15
N PHE A 92 5.63 -6.41 -1.65
CA PHE A 92 4.29 -6.15 -1.12
C PHE A 92 3.34 -7.33 -1.31
N LEU A 93 3.42 -8.06 -2.43
CA LEU A 93 2.66 -9.30 -2.60
C LEU A 93 2.98 -10.34 -1.52
N VAL A 94 4.24 -10.46 -1.11
CA VAL A 94 4.63 -11.36 -0.02
C VAL A 94 4.07 -10.87 1.31
N ILE A 95 4.21 -9.57 1.60
CA ILE A 95 3.68 -8.96 2.84
C ILE A 95 2.16 -9.13 2.92
N PHE A 96 1.44 -8.77 1.86
CA PHE A 96 -0.01 -8.92 1.77
C PHE A 96 -0.43 -10.39 1.84
N GLY A 97 0.34 -11.31 1.27
CA GLY A 97 0.09 -12.75 1.40
C GLY A 97 0.15 -13.22 2.86
N PHE A 98 1.16 -12.78 3.62
CA PHE A 98 1.24 -13.06 5.06
C PHE A 98 0.11 -12.40 5.84
N MET A 99 -0.21 -11.14 5.54
CA MET A 99 -1.32 -10.44 6.17
C MET A 99 -2.65 -11.14 5.87
N LEU A 100 -2.86 -11.61 4.64
CA LEU A 100 -4.08 -12.28 4.22
C LEU A 100 -4.27 -13.58 5.00
N ALA A 101 -3.22 -14.39 5.15
CA ALA A 101 -3.26 -15.59 5.97
C ALA A 101 -3.59 -15.28 7.44
N ALA A 102 -2.94 -14.26 8.03
CA ALA A 102 -3.19 -13.85 9.41
C ALA A 102 -4.63 -13.35 9.63
N PHE A 103 -5.14 -12.49 8.74
CA PHE A 103 -6.49 -11.95 8.84
C PHE A 103 -7.58 -12.98 8.51
N MET A 104 -7.30 -13.97 7.65
CA MET A 104 -8.23 -15.10 7.43
C MET A 104 -8.40 -15.91 8.71
N ILE A 105 -7.29 -16.27 9.37
CA ILE A 105 -7.32 -17.02 10.64
C ILE A 105 -8.07 -16.20 11.71
N ASN A 106 -7.73 -14.93 11.88
CA ASN A 106 -8.40 -14.06 12.87
C ASN A 106 -9.88 -13.88 12.59
N SER A 107 -10.27 -13.67 11.32
CA SER A 107 -11.68 -13.48 10.95
C SER A 107 -12.52 -14.73 11.21
N ILE A 108 -11.96 -15.93 11.02
CA ILE A 108 -12.65 -17.19 11.30
C ILE A 108 -12.78 -17.42 12.82
N LEU A 109 -11.74 -17.10 13.59
CA LEU A 109 -11.70 -17.37 15.02
C LEU A 109 -12.53 -16.38 15.85
N PHE A 110 -12.48 -15.09 15.51
CA PHE A 110 -13.05 -14.03 16.33
C PHE A 110 -14.30 -13.39 15.72
N LEU A 111 -14.48 -13.49 14.39
CA LEU A 111 -15.63 -12.94 13.64
C LEU A 111 -15.96 -11.47 13.97
N ASP A 112 -14.99 -10.72 14.45
CA ASP A 112 -15.18 -9.34 14.85
C ASP A 112 -15.15 -8.41 13.62
N PRO A 113 -15.87 -7.28 13.66
CA PRO A 113 -15.93 -6.35 12.53
C PRO A 113 -14.57 -5.82 12.08
N PHE A 114 -13.62 -5.67 13.00
CA PHE A 114 -12.30 -5.13 12.70
C PHE A 114 -11.47 -6.15 11.89
N SER A 115 -11.46 -7.42 12.31
CA SER A 115 -10.81 -8.50 11.57
C SER A 115 -11.37 -8.64 10.15
N VAL A 116 -12.70 -8.57 9.99
CA VAL A 116 -13.35 -8.67 8.67
C VAL A 116 -13.01 -7.47 7.79
N LEU A 117 -13.06 -6.24 8.31
CA LEU A 117 -12.70 -5.03 7.56
C LEU A 117 -11.21 -5.03 7.17
N GLY A 118 -10.34 -5.48 8.08
CA GLY A 118 -8.93 -5.69 7.82
C GLY A 118 -8.70 -6.70 6.69
N LEU A 119 -9.39 -7.85 6.75
CA LEU A 119 -9.32 -8.88 5.71
C LEU A 119 -9.75 -8.34 4.34
N VAL A 120 -10.90 -7.66 4.27
CA VAL A 120 -11.40 -7.07 3.01
C VAL A 120 -10.38 -6.09 2.45
N THR A 121 -9.78 -5.25 3.30
CA THR A 121 -8.78 -4.30 2.83
C THR A 121 -7.52 -4.99 2.32
N VAL A 122 -7.03 -6.02 3.02
CA VAL A 122 -5.85 -6.77 2.58
C VAL A 122 -6.12 -7.46 1.25
N VAL A 123 -7.31 -8.03 1.04
CA VAL A 123 -7.71 -8.63 -0.25
C VAL A 123 -7.68 -7.59 -1.37
N ILE A 124 -8.26 -6.41 -1.14
CA ILE A 124 -8.27 -5.33 -2.14
C ILE A 124 -6.85 -4.86 -2.44
N SER A 125 -6.01 -4.65 -1.44
CA SER A 125 -4.60 -4.26 -1.60
C SER A 125 -3.83 -5.31 -2.39
N PHE A 126 -3.99 -6.59 -2.04
CA PHE A 126 -3.34 -7.71 -2.72
C PHE A 126 -3.73 -7.79 -4.20
N MET A 127 -5.03 -7.69 -4.51
CA MET A 127 -5.52 -7.71 -5.89
C MET A 127 -5.06 -6.49 -6.69
N THR A 128 -5.01 -5.32 -6.05
CA THR A 128 -4.50 -4.09 -6.67
C THR A 128 -3.02 -4.25 -7.03
N ASP A 129 -2.21 -4.81 -6.12
CA ASP A 129 -0.78 -5.01 -6.30
C ASP A 129 -0.47 -6.11 -7.35
N ILE A 130 -1.29 -7.16 -7.45
CA ILE A 130 -1.27 -8.09 -8.60
C ILE A 130 -1.50 -7.32 -9.90
N GLY A 131 -2.47 -6.41 -9.92
CA GLY A 131 -2.74 -5.54 -11.07
C GLY A 131 -1.54 -4.68 -11.46
N VAL A 132 -0.81 -4.15 -10.47
CA VAL A 132 0.42 -3.37 -10.66
C VAL A 132 1.50 -4.24 -11.32
N VAL A 133 1.80 -5.41 -10.74
CA VAL A 133 2.80 -6.35 -11.31
C VAL A 133 2.42 -6.77 -12.73
N TYR A 134 1.14 -7.07 -12.95
CA TYR A 134 0.64 -7.42 -14.27
C TYR A 134 0.86 -6.28 -15.28
N CYS A 135 0.60 -5.02 -14.90
CA CYS A 135 0.83 -3.88 -15.78
C CYS A 135 2.31 -3.62 -16.03
N LEU A 136 3.17 -3.73 -15.00
CA LEU A 136 4.61 -3.50 -15.09
C LEU A 136 5.34 -4.53 -15.95
N THR A 137 4.87 -5.77 -15.97
CA THR A 137 5.47 -6.87 -16.74
C THR A 137 5.08 -6.86 -18.23
N ARG A 138 4.16 -5.98 -18.65
CA ARG A 138 3.77 -5.89 -20.06
C ARG A 138 4.87 -5.26 -20.93
N PRO A 139 5.13 -5.79 -22.14
CA PRO A 139 6.13 -5.23 -23.06
C PRO A 139 5.90 -3.75 -23.39
N ASN A 140 4.63 -3.36 -23.58
CA ASN A 140 4.25 -1.97 -23.88
C ASN A 140 4.63 -1.00 -22.75
N THR A 141 4.57 -1.46 -21.50
CA THR A 141 4.97 -0.68 -20.34
C THR A 141 6.49 -0.52 -20.31
N LYS A 142 7.24 -1.60 -20.53
CA LYS A 142 8.71 -1.54 -20.63
C LYS A 142 9.19 -0.60 -21.74
N LEU A 143 8.55 -0.65 -22.91
CA LEU A 143 8.85 0.24 -24.02
C LEU A 143 8.64 1.71 -23.63
N TYR A 144 7.57 2.04 -22.91
CA TYR A 144 7.31 3.40 -22.46
C TYR A 144 8.44 3.99 -21.60
N PHE A 145 9.07 3.18 -20.75
CA PHE A 145 10.19 3.62 -19.91
C PHE A 145 11.53 3.67 -20.67
N ASN A 146 11.73 2.83 -21.69
CA ASN A 146 12.99 2.75 -22.44
C ASN A 146 13.11 3.76 -23.60
N VAL A 147 12.02 4.42 -24.02
CA VAL A 147 12.03 5.40 -25.14
C VAL A 147 12.83 6.68 -24.81
N GLN A 148 13.32 6.85 -23.59
CA GLN A 148 14.16 8.00 -23.20
C GLN A 148 15.67 7.79 -23.46
N GLU A 149 16.11 6.61 -23.90
CA GLU A 149 17.53 6.34 -24.21
C GLU A 149 17.97 6.77 -25.63
N ASP A 150 17.03 7.25 -26.47
CA ASP A 150 17.29 7.83 -27.80
C ASP A 150 17.18 9.36 -27.80
#